data_AF-A0A377DLT6-F1
#
_entry.id   AF-A0A377DLT6-F1
#
_cell.length_a   1.000
_cell.length_b   1.000
_cell.length_c   1.000
_cell.angle_alpha   90.00
_cell.angle_beta   90.00
_cell.angle_gamma   90.00
#
_symmetry.space_group_name_H-M   'P 1'
#
loop_
_entity.id
_entity.type
_entity.pdbx_description
1 polymer ?
#
loop_
_entity_poly.entity_id
_entity_poly.type
_entity_poly.pdbx_seq_one_letter_code
_entity_poly.pdbx_strand_id
1 'polypeptide(L)' 'MEFFKKTALAALVMGFSGAALALPNITILATGGTIAGGGDSATKSNYTAGKVGVENLVNAVPQLKDIAKR' A
#
# COMPACT_ATOMS: atom_id res chain seq x y z
N MET A 1 27.46 22.81 -29.93
CA MET A 1 27.52 22.62 -28.46
C MET A 1 26.18 22.79 -27.77
N GLU A 2 25.35 23.77 -28.16
CA GLU A 2 24.04 24.02 -27.54
C GLU A 2 23.04 22.86 -27.66
N PHE A 3 23.03 22.14 -28.79
CA PHE A 3 22.18 20.97 -28.98
C PHE A 3 22.54 19.86 -27.99
N PHE A 4 23.83 19.52 -27.88
CA PHE A 4 24.33 18.49 -26.97
C PHE A 4 24.08 18.84 -25.49
N LYS A 5 24.21 20.12 -25.12
CA LYS A 5 23.86 20.63 -23.78
C LYS A 5 22.37 20.49 -23.48
N LYS A 6 21.49 20.84 -24.43
CA LYS A 6 20.03 20.73 -24.28
C LYS A 6 19.58 19.27 -24.16
N THR A 7 20.16 18.36 -24.95
CA THR A 7 19.85 16.92 -24.87
C THR A 7 20.34 16.31 -23.55
N ALA A 8 21.54 16.68 -23.08
CA ALA A 8 22.06 16.24 -21.79
C ALA A 8 21.21 16.76 -20.61
N LEU A 9 20.75 18.01 -20.69
CA LEU A 9 19.87 18.59 -19.67
C LEU A 9 18.50 17.90 -19.62
N ALA A 10 17.91 17.56 -20.77
CA ALA A 10 16.64 16.84 -20.82
C ALA A 10 16.75 15.41 -20.24
N ALA A 11 17.84 14.69 -20.53
CA ALA A 11 18.11 13.37 -19.96
C ALA A 11 18.31 13.44 -18.43
N LEU A 12 18.98 14.49 -17.93
CA LEU A 12 19.16 14.73 -16.50
C LEU A 12 17.81 14.98 -15.81
N VAL A 13 16.95 15.83 -16.38
CA VAL A 13 15.63 16.13 -15.79
C VAL A 13 14.73 14.89 -15.73
N MET A 14 14.74 14.05 -16.77
CA MET A 14 13.98 12.78 -16.78
C MET A 14 14.51 11.76 -15.77
N GLY A 15 15.83 11.73 -15.51
CA GLY A 15 16.43 10.85 -14.51
C GLY A 15 16.09 11.20 -13.05
N PHE A 16 15.67 12.44 -12.78
CA PHE A 16 15.38 12.93 -11.43
C PHE A 16 13.89 12.83 -11.01
N SER A 17 12.98 12.40 -11.88
CA SER A 17 11.53 12.34 -11.59
C SER A 17 11.07 11.06 -10.86
N GLY A 18 11.95 10.36 -10.15
CA GLY A 18 11.60 9.12 -9.43
C GLY A 18 10.55 9.30 -8.31
N ALA A 19 10.44 10.51 -7.74
CA ALA A 19 9.49 10.81 -6.68
C ALA A 19 8.02 10.77 -7.15
N ALA A 20 7.75 11.06 -8.43
CA ALA A 20 6.39 11.04 -8.98
C ALA A 20 5.86 9.61 -9.26
N LEU A 21 6.77 8.63 -9.34
CA LEU A 21 6.45 7.21 -9.60
C LEU A 21 6.42 6.38 -8.31
N ALA A 22 6.69 7.00 -7.16
CA ALA A 22 6.71 6.29 -5.89
C ALA A 22 5.27 6.06 -5.39
N LEU A 23 4.95 4.83 -5.00
CA LEU A 23 3.69 4.54 -4.30
C LEU A 23 3.59 5.38 -3.01
N PRO A 24 2.39 5.89 -2.68
CA PRO A 24 2.16 6.67 -1.47
C PRO A 24 2.36 5.83 -0.21
N ASN A 25 2.82 6.48 0.86
CA ASN A 25 2.91 5.88 2.20
C ASN A 25 1.58 6.04 2.93
N ILE A 26 0.89 4.94 3.22
CA ILE A 26 -0.43 4.97 3.88
C ILE A 26 -0.36 4.25 5.23
N THR A 27 -0.74 4.96 6.29
CA THR A 27 -0.83 4.40 7.64
C THR A 27 -2.20 3.77 7.87
N ILE A 28 -2.22 2.50 8.25
CA ILE A 28 -3.43 1.78 8.63
C ILE A 28 -3.51 1.73 10.16
N LEU A 29 -4.45 2.48 10.75
CA LEU A 29 -4.73 2.44 12.18
C LEU A 29 -5.90 1.49 12.44
N ALA A 30 -5.59 0.24 12.76
CA ALA A 30 -6.60 -0.77 13.07
C ALA A 30 -7.14 -0.59 14.49
N THR A 31 -8.46 -0.39 14.63
CA THR A 31 -9.15 -0.23 15.91
C THR A 31 -9.91 -1.50 16.35
N GLY A 32 -9.84 -2.58 15.57
CA GLY A 32 -10.54 -3.84 15.82
C GLY A 32 -11.85 -3.96 15.02
N GLY A 33 -12.95 -4.31 15.70
CA GLY A 33 -14.26 -4.53 15.07
C GLY A 33 -14.39 -5.86 14.33
N THR A 34 -15.49 -6.03 13.59
CA THR A 34 -15.81 -7.26 12.82
C THR A 34 -14.82 -7.52 11.69
N ILE A 35 -14.25 -6.46 11.09
CA ILE A 35 -13.23 -6.59 10.04
C ILE A 35 -12.00 -7.34 10.54
N ALA A 36 -11.64 -7.14 11.81
CA ALA A 36 -10.60 -7.85 12.52
C ALA A 36 -11.15 -9.04 13.33
N GLY A 37 -12.37 -9.49 13.05
CA GLY A 37 -13.04 -10.53 13.80
C GLY A 37 -12.77 -11.94 13.28
N GLY A 38 -13.17 -12.94 14.05
CA GLY A 38 -13.16 -14.33 13.61
C GLY A 38 -14.22 -15.16 14.31
N GLY A 39 -14.89 -16.03 13.54
CA GLY A 39 -15.80 -17.06 14.03
C GLY A 39 -15.27 -18.45 13.69
N ASP A 40 -15.78 -19.48 14.38
CA ASP A 40 -15.32 -20.87 14.17
C ASP A 40 -15.88 -21.49 12.88
N SER A 41 -16.91 -20.88 12.29
CA SER A 41 -17.49 -21.30 11.01
C SER A 41 -17.92 -20.08 10.20
N ALA A 42 -17.72 -20.15 8.89
CA ALA A 42 -18.20 -19.14 7.94
C ALA A 42 -19.74 -19.11 7.80
N THR A 43 -20.44 -20.15 8.26
CA THR A 43 -21.92 -20.27 8.16
C THR A 43 -22.65 -20.04 9.47
N LYS A 44 -21.94 -19.74 10.57
CA LYS A 44 -22.52 -19.42 11.87
C LYS A 44 -22.40 -17.92 12.16
N SER A 45 -23.40 -17.36 12.85
CA SER A 45 -23.46 -15.91 13.12
C SER A 45 -22.55 -15.45 14.26
N ASN A 46 -22.04 -16.37 15.09
CA ASN A 46 -21.22 -16.02 16.25
C ASN A 46 -19.78 -15.72 15.82
N TYR A 47 -19.22 -14.61 16.34
CA TYR A 47 -17.83 -14.22 16.12
C TYR A 47 -17.29 -13.41 17.32
N THR A 48 -15.97 -13.29 17.40
CA THR A 48 -15.28 -12.36 18.32
C THR A 48 -14.66 -11.23 17.52
N ALA A 49 -14.98 -9.97 17.85
CA ALA A 49 -14.39 -8.79 17.21
C ALA A 49 -12.91 -8.62 17.61
N GLY A 50 -12.08 -8.07 16.72
CA GLY A 50 -10.68 -7.75 17.04
C GLY A 50 -9.78 -8.96 17.35
N LYS A 51 -10.17 -10.17 16.91
CA LYS A 51 -9.40 -11.41 17.09
C LYS A 51 -8.12 -11.46 16.24
N VAL A 52 -8.09 -10.79 15.08
CA VAL A 52 -6.93 -10.78 14.16
C VAL A 52 -6.19 -9.45 14.18
N GLY A 53 -4.86 -9.51 14.02
CA GLY A 53 -4.00 -8.32 13.95
C GLY A 53 -4.05 -7.63 12.58
N VAL A 54 -3.62 -6.36 12.54
CA VAL A 54 -3.61 -5.54 11.31
C VAL A 54 -2.79 -6.16 10.18
N GLU A 55 -1.67 -6.82 10.50
CA GLU A 55 -0.82 -7.46 9.48
C GLU A 55 -1.56 -8.59 8.76
N ASN A 56 -2.41 -9.34 9.47
CA ASN A 56 -3.21 -10.41 8.87
C ASN A 56 -4.23 -9.83 7.88
N LEU A 57 -4.82 -8.66 8.19
CA LEU A 57 -5.76 -7.98 7.30
C LEU A 57 -5.07 -7.47 6.03
N VAL A 58 -3.88 -6.87 6.17
CA VAL A 58 -3.10 -6.40 5.03
C VAL A 58 -2.65 -7.57 4.15
N ASN A 59 -2.21 -8.67 4.77
CA ASN A 59 -1.80 -9.87 4.03
C ASN A 59 -2.97 -10.60 3.36
N ALA A 60 -4.19 -10.46 3.88
CA ALA A 60 -5.40 -10.99 3.24
C ALA A 60 -5.76 -10.24 1.93
N VAL A 61 -5.21 -9.04 1.71
CA VAL A 61 -5.45 -8.21 0.52
C VAL A 61 -4.11 -7.82 -0.14
N PRO A 62 -3.41 -8.75 -0.81
CA PRO A 62 -2.10 -8.50 -1.42
C PRO A 62 -2.11 -7.35 -2.45
N GLN A 63 -3.25 -7.06 -3.06
CA GLN A 63 -3.44 -6.00 -4.05
C GLN A 63 -3.15 -4.59 -3.50
N LEU A 64 -3.18 -4.41 -2.17
CA LEU A 64 -2.80 -3.13 -1.56
C LEU A 64 -1.37 -2.71 -1.92
N LYS A 65 -0.48 -3.67 -2.18
CA LYS A 65 0.92 -3.44 -2.54
C LYS A 65 1.09 -2.84 -3.94
N ASP A 66 0.07 -2.91 -4.78
CA ASP A 66 0.11 -2.35 -6.14
C ASP A 66 -0.13 -0.82 -6.14
N ILE A 67 -0.75 -0.31 -5.06
CA ILE A 67 -1.24 1.08 -4.99
C ILE A 67 -0.70 1.87 -3.80
N ALA A 68 -0.14 1.21 -2.79
CA ALA A 68 0.38 1.86 -1.60
C ALA A 68 1.53 1.06 -0.98
N LYS A 69 2.38 1.75 -0.24
CA LYS A 69 3.43 1.15 0.59
C LYS A 69 3.34 1.69 2.02
N ARG A 70 4.06 1.05 2.94
CA ARG A 70 4.12 1.43 4.36
C ARG A 70 5.44 2.11 4.66
#